data_AF-A0A956TT33-F1
#
_entry.id   AF-A0A956TT33-F1
#
_cell.length_a   1.000
_cell.length_b   1.000
_cell.length_c   1.000
_cell.angle_alpha   90.00
_cell.angle_beta   90.00
_cell.angle_gamma   90.00
#
_symmetry.space_group_name_H-M   'P 1'
#
loop_
_entity.id
_entity.type
_entity.pdbx_description
1 polymer ?
#
loop_
_entity_poly.entity_id
_entity_poly.type
_entity_poly.pdbx_seq_one_letter_code
_entity_poly.pdbx_strand_id
1 'polypeptide(L)'
;MTGEAMSFNEIFQKARNTFDGGSYSEAKQMWIELIEKYEADDIEMAKAHTELARALRQLAEYEAADAELDKAEKLLEKSDHESSSEMAMVLNQRGLIASEKGDYTEALAILEKGMTMSREHGKEP
;
A
#
# COMPACT_ATOMS: atom_id res chain seq x y z
N MET A 1 19.15 -13.65 26.93
CA MET A 1 18.31 -13.99 25.76
C MET A 1 18.35 -12.79 24.85
N THR A 2 19.23 -12.80 23.85
CA THR A 2 19.21 -11.79 22.78
C THR A 2 17.98 -12.08 21.95
N GLY A 3 16.90 -11.32 22.13
CA GLY A 3 15.77 -11.39 21.21
C GLY A 3 16.28 -10.96 19.85
N GLU A 4 16.32 -11.89 18.89
CA GLU A 4 16.63 -11.54 17.51
C GLU A 4 15.63 -10.48 17.07
N ALA A 5 16.12 -9.35 16.55
CA ALA A 5 15.25 -8.33 15.99
C ALA A 5 14.52 -8.96 14.80
N MET A 6 13.19 -8.88 14.80
CA MET A 6 12.38 -9.35 13.66
C MET A 6 12.86 -8.67 12.38
N SER A 7 12.87 -9.42 11.28
CA SER A 7 13.16 -8.92 9.93
C SER A 7 12.03 -8.06 9.37
N PHE A 8 12.31 -7.33 8.28
CA PHE A 8 11.30 -6.53 7.56
C PHE A 8 10.07 -7.38 7.21
N ASN A 9 10.30 -8.52 6.57
CA ASN A 9 9.20 -9.40 6.13
C ASN A 9 8.40 -9.98 7.32
N GLU A 10 9.06 -10.35 8.42
CA GLU A 10 8.33 -10.85 9.61
C GLU A 10 7.44 -9.78 10.22
N ILE A 11 7.94 -8.55 10.34
CA ILE A 11 7.14 -7.44 10.84
C ILE A 11 6.02 -7.18 9.86
N PHE A 12 6.27 -7.10 8.54
CA PHE A 12 5.29 -6.87 7.48
C PHE A 12 4.16 -7.92 7.47
N GLN A 13 4.48 -9.20 7.69
CA GLN A 13 3.45 -10.25 7.76
C GLN A 13 2.65 -10.17 9.05
N LYS A 14 3.32 -9.98 10.20
CA LYS A 14 2.64 -9.83 11.50
C LYS A 14 1.68 -8.65 11.46
N ALA A 15 2.19 -7.55 10.93
CA ALA A 15 1.47 -6.37 10.53
C ALA A 15 0.19 -6.76 9.78
N ARG A 16 0.32 -7.34 8.59
CA ARG A 16 -0.82 -7.69 7.73
C ARG A 16 -1.87 -8.53 8.45
N ASN A 17 -1.44 -9.50 9.26
CA ASN A 17 -2.34 -10.31 10.09
C ASN A 17 -3.10 -9.47 11.13
N THR A 18 -2.45 -8.50 11.77
CA THR A 18 -3.09 -7.54 12.67
C THR A 18 -4.15 -6.71 11.95
N PHE A 19 -3.87 -6.26 10.72
CA PHE A 19 -4.86 -5.56 9.89
C PHE A 19 -6.04 -6.48 9.55
N ASP A 20 -5.78 -7.70 9.09
CA ASP A 20 -6.82 -8.65 8.67
C ASP A 20 -7.69 -9.07 9.87
N GLY A 21 -7.17 -8.98 11.09
CA GLY A 21 -7.92 -9.12 12.35
C GLY A 21 -8.78 -7.91 12.73
N GLY A 22 -8.74 -6.82 11.96
CA GLY A 22 -9.53 -5.59 12.18
C GLY A 22 -8.84 -4.55 13.08
N SER A 23 -7.64 -4.83 13.57
CA SER A 23 -6.88 -3.91 14.45
C SER A 23 -6.12 -2.86 13.63
N TYR A 24 -6.86 -2.00 12.92
CA TYR A 24 -6.28 -1.07 11.94
C TYR A 24 -5.31 -0.04 12.54
N SER A 25 -5.59 0.47 13.75
CA SER A 25 -4.68 1.43 14.41
C SER A 25 -3.36 0.81 14.84
N GLU A 26 -3.39 -0.43 15.34
CA GLU A 26 -2.17 -1.18 15.69
C GLU A 26 -1.38 -1.51 14.43
N ALA A 27 -2.09 -1.94 13.38
CA ALA A 27 -1.48 -2.18 12.09
C ALA A 27 -0.79 -0.91 11.55
N LYS A 28 -1.49 0.23 11.52
CA LYS A 28 -0.91 1.52 11.13
C LYS A 28 0.44 1.79 11.82
N GLN A 29 0.50 1.62 13.14
CA GLN A 29 1.74 1.86 13.89
C GLN A 29 2.86 0.90 13.52
N MET A 30 2.54 -0.39 13.36
CA MET A 30 3.53 -1.38 12.96
C MET A 30 4.16 -1.08 11.59
N TRP A 31 3.42 -0.47 10.66
CA TRP A 31 3.95 -0.14 9.33
C TRP A 31 4.79 1.12 9.36
N ILE A 32 4.39 2.11 10.17
CA ILE A 32 5.22 3.30 10.42
C ILE A 32 6.57 2.85 10.99
N GLU A 33 6.55 2.02 12.04
CA GLU A 33 7.78 1.50 12.65
C GLU A 33 8.61 0.68 11.66
N LEU A 34 7.96 -0.14 10.82
CA LEU A 34 8.63 -0.92 9.77
C LEU A 34 9.39 -0.02 8.79
N ILE A 35 8.72 1.01 8.27
CA ILE A 35 9.26 1.96 7.28
C ILE A 35 10.40 2.79 7.89
N GLU A 36 10.28 3.20 9.16
CA GLU A 36 11.28 4.05 9.81
C GLU A 36 12.54 3.30 10.23
N LYS A 37 12.41 2.02 10.58
CA LYS A 37 13.47 1.26 11.25
C LYS A 37 14.28 0.35 10.33
N TYR A 38 13.70 -0.06 9.21
CA TYR A 38 14.31 -1.05 8.33
C TYR A 38 14.65 -0.44 6.97
N GLU A 39 15.77 -0.87 6.40
CA GLU A 39 16.07 -0.64 4.99
C GLU A 39 15.58 -1.84 4.19
N ALA A 40 14.91 -1.56 3.07
CA ALA A 40 14.35 -2.53 2.14
C ALA A 40 14.39 -1.92 0.73
N ASP A 41 14.18 -2.74 -0.30
CA ASP A 41 14.16 -2.23 -1.67
C ASP A 41 12.94 -1.34 -1.95
N ASP A 42 12.98 -0.60 -3.07
CA ASP A 42 11.92 0.35 -3.42
C ASP A 42 10.54 -0.33 -3.57
N ILE A 43 10.49 -1.59 -4.02
CA ILE A 43 9.24 -2.34 -4.19
C ILE A 43 8.67 -2.75 -2.82
N GLU A 44 9.51 -3.26 -1.93
CA GLU A 44 9.13 -3.62 -0.56
C GLU A 44 8.65 -2.39 0.23
N MET A 45 9.35 -1.26 0.09
CA MET A 45 8.95 0.01 0.71
C MET A 45 7.63 0.53 0.13
N ALA A 46 7.44 0.45 -1.20
CA ALA A 46 6.18 0.85 -1.82
C ALA A 46 4.99 0.01 -1.32
N LYS A 47 5.19 -1.30 -1.11
CA LYS A 47 4.18 -2.18 -0.50
C LYS A 47 3.84 -1.76 0.92
N ALA A 48 4.83 -1.44 1.74
CA ALA A 48 4.61 -0.95 3.10
C ALA A 48 3.82 0.36 3.10
N HIS A 49 4.19 1.34 2.28
CA HIS A 49 3.43 2.59 2.15
C HIS A 49 1.98 2.36 1.67
N THR A 50 1.77 1.44 0.72
CA THR A 50 0.43 1.12 0.21
C THR A 50 -0.46 0.47 1.27
N GLU A 51 0.09 -0.45 2.08
CA GLU A 51 -0.64 -1.08 3.17
C GLU A 51 -0.90 -0.12 4.34
N LEU A 52 0.03 0.80 4.62
CA LEU A 52 -0.18 1.89 5.57
C LEU A 52 -1.34 2.78 5.12
N ALA A 53 -1.38 3.16 3.84
CA ALA A 53 -2.50 3.90 3.26
C ALA A 53 -3.83 3.14 3.39
N ARG A 54 -3.82 1.81 3.18
CA ARG A 54 -5.00 0.97 3.39
C ARG A 54 -5.50 1.01 4.83
N ALA A 55 -4.60 1.00 5.83
CA ALA A 55 -4.94 1.16 7.24
C ALA A 55 -5.49 2.56 7.55
N LEU A 56 -4.85 3.61 7.04
CA LEU A 56 -5.32 5.00 7.18
C LEU A 56 -6.72 5.20 6.59
N ARG A 57 -6.99 4.61 5.41
CA ARG A 57 -8.31 4.61 4.78
C ARG A 57 -9.38 3.98 5.67
N GLN A 58 -9.11 2.81 6.27
CA GLN A 58 -10.05 2.17 7.20
C GLN A 58 -10.32 3.01 8.46
N LEU A 59 -9.39 3.89 8.82
CA LEU A 59 -9.53 4.85 9.93
C LEU A 59 -10.12 6.20 9.48
N ALA A 60 -10.53 6.32 8.21
CA ALA A 60 -11.00 7.56 7.57
C ALA A 60 -9.97 8.71 7.57
N GLU A 61 -8.69 8.41 7.71
CA GLU A 61 -7.56 9.36 7.64
C GLU A 61 -7.12 9.52 6.17
N TYR A 62 -8.02 10.01 5.32
CA TYR A 62 -7.85 9.95 3.87
C TYR A 62 -6.69 10.80 3.32
N GLU A 63 -6.47 12.01 3.84
CA GLU A 63 -5.39 12.87 3.39
C GLU A 63 -4.02 12.27 3.70
N ALA A 64 -3.90 11.60 4.85
CA ALA A 64 -2.70 10.86 5.20
C ALA A 64 -2.55 9.63 4.31
N ALA A 65 -3.64 8.92 4.01
CA ALA A 65 -3.59 7.78 3.09
C ALA A 65 -3.10 8.20 1.70
N ASP A 66 -3.61 9.31 1.15
CA ASP A 66 -3.17 9.86 -0.14
C ASP A 66 -1.67 10.22 -0.12
N ALA A 67 -1.18 10.83 0.96
CA ALA A 67 0.23 11.15 1.10
C ALA A 67 1.15 9.91 1.14
N GLU A 68 0.70 8.80 1.73
CA GLU A 68 1.45 7.54 1.71
C GLU A 68 1.41 6.87 0.32
N LEU A 69 0.29 6.98 -0.41
CA LEU A 69 0.19 6.50 -1.80
C LEU A 69 1.11 7.28 -2.74
N ASP A 70 1.27 8.60 -2.54
CA ASP A 70 2.22 9.42 -3.29
C ASP A 70 3.68 8.97 -3.08
N LYS A 71 4.02 8.51 -1.87
CA LYS A 71 5.35 7.95 -1.58
C LYS A 71 5.54 6.61 -2.26
N ALA A 72 4.54 5.73 -2.20
CA ALA A 72 4.56 4.45 -2.89
C ALA A 72 4.75 4.63 -4.40
N GLU A 73 3.97 5.51 -5.03
CA GLU A 73 4.08 5.80 -6.47
C GLU A 73 5.49 6.26 -6.86
N LYS A 74 6.09 7.19 -6.10
CA LYS A 74 7.46 7.67 -6.35
C LYS A 74 8.55 6.61 -6.20
N LEU A 75 8.33 5.59 -5.36
CA LEU A 75 9.25 4.46 -5.23
C LEU A 75 9.10 3.52 -6.43
N LEU A 76 7.86 3.23 -6.84
CA LEU A 76 7.57 2.38 -7.99
C LEU A 76 8.03 2.99 -9.32
N GLU A 77 7.97 4.31 -9.48
CA GLU A 77 8.47 5.04 -10.65
C GLU A 77 10.00 4.96 -10.81
N LYS A 78 10.73 4.76 -9.71
CA LYS A 78 12.20 4.63 -9.71
C LYS A 78 12.68 3.21 -9.96
N SER A 79 11.80 2.23 -9.80
CA SER A 79 12.17 0.83 -9.90
C SER A 79 12.36 0.41 -11.36
N ASP A 80 13.48 -0.24 -11.66
CA ASP A 80 13.75 -0.86 -12.97
C ASP A 80 12.97 -2.19 -13.17
N HIS A 81 12.18 -2.61 -12.19
CA HIS A 81 11.39 -3.85 -12.20
C HIS A 81 9.94 -3.62 -12.67
N GLU A 82 9.25 -4.70 -13.03
CA GLU A 82 7.81 -4.71 -13.34
C GLU A 82 6.95 -4.31 -12.12
N SER A 83 6.91 -3.02 -11.82
CA SER A 83 6.15 -2.40 -10.74
C SER A 83 4.65 -2.24 -11.07
N SER A 84 4.20 -2.80 -12.19
CA SER A 84 2.84 -2.63 -12.71
C SER A 84 1.77 -3.18 -11.76
N SER A 85 2.07 -4.29 -11.07
CA SER A 85 1.16 -4.89 -10.09
C SER A 85 1.01 -4.00 -8.85
N GLU A 86 2.13 -3.54 -8.30
CA GLU A 86 2.15 -2.64 -7.16
C GLU A 86 1.52 -1.29 -7.50
N MET A 87 1.74 -0.77 -8.71
CA MET A 87 1.11 0.46 -9.18
C MET A 87 -0.41 0.31 -9.30
N ALA A 88 -0.88 -0.86 -9.78
CA ALA A 88 -2.32 -1.15 -9.80
C ALA A 88 -2.91 -1.18 -8.38
N MET A 89 -2.17 -1.67 -7.37
CA MET A 89 -2.60 -1.62 -5.97
C MET A 89 -2.73 -0.18 -5.45
N VAL A 90 -1.75 0.69 -5.77
CA VAL A 90 -1.79 2.12 -5.41
C VAL A 90 -3.02 2.79 -6.00
N LEU A 91 -3.27 2.59 -7.30
CA LEU A 91 -4.45 3.13 -7.99
C LEU A 91 -5.75 2.60 -7.38
N ASN A 92 -5.80 1.31 -7.05
CA ASN A 92 -6.98 0.74 -6.41
C ASN A 92 -7.29 1.41 -5.06
N GLN A 93 -6.28 1.66 -4.21
CA GLN A 93 -6.51 2.35 -2.94
C GLN A 93 -7.02 3.79 -3.15
N ARG A 94 -6.46 4.55 -4.11
CA ARG A 94 -6.96 5.90 -4.44
C ARG A 94 -8.42 5.87 -4.91
N GLY A 95 -8.78 4.92 -5.76
CA GLY A 95 -10.16 4.75 -6.22
C GLY A 95 -11.14 4.46 -5.07
N LEU A 96 -10.73 3.63 -4.11
CA LEU A 96 -11.50 3.36 -2.90
C LEU A 96 -11.65 4.60 -2.02
N ILE A 97 -10.57 5.36 -1.81
CA ILE A 97 -10.59 6.62 -1.05
C ILE A 97 -11.54 7.63 -1.70
N ALA A 98 -11.45 7.83 -3.02
CA ALA A 98 -12.36 8.72 -3.76
C ALA A 98 -13.83 8.30 -3.60
N SER A 99 -14.10 6.99 -3.66
CA SER A 99 -15.45 6.45 -3.44
C SER A 99 -15.96 6.71 -2.02
N GLU A 100 -15.10 6.63 -1.01
CA GLU A 100 -15.47 6.88 0.40
C GLU A 100 -15.62 8.37 0.71
N LYS A 101 -14.92 9.25 -0.02
CA LYS A 101 -15.14 10.72 -0.02
C LYS A 101 -16.43 11.11 -0.76
N GLY A 102 -17.05 10.19 -1.51
CA GLY A 102 -18.27 10.41 -2.28
C GLY A 102 -18.04 10.94 -3.71
N ASP A 103 -16.79 11.01 -4.17
CA ASP A 103 -16.47 11.32 -5.56
C ASP A 103 -16.44 10.05 -6.41
N TYR A 104 -17.64 9.57 -6.75
CA TYR A 104 -17.79 8.34 -7.53
C TYR A 104 -17.31 8.47 -8.98
N THR A 105 -17.24 9.69 -9.53
CA THR A 105 -16.77 9.91 -10.91
C THR A 105 -15.26 9.75 -10.99
N GLU A 106 -14.54 10.37 -10.06
CA GLU A 106 -13.10 10.20 -9.93
C GLU A 106 -12.73 8.76 -9.56
N ALA A 107 -13.46 8.14 -8.62
CA ALA A 107 -13.26 6.74 -8.24
C ALA A 107 -13.32 5.78 -9.43
N LEU A 108 -14.34 5.91 -10.28
CA LEU A 108 -14.52 5.06 -11.46
C LEU A 108 -13.34 5.18 -12.43
N ALA A 109 -12.93 6.41 -12.77
CA ALA A 109 -11.82 6.63 -13.69
C ALA A 109 -10.50 6.03 -13.18
N ILE A 110 -10.22 6.17 -11.88
CA ILE A 110 -9.00 5.66 -11.25
C ILE A 110 -9.03 4.12 -11.20
N LEU A 111 -10.15 3.52 -10.80
CA LEU A 111 -10.29 2.06 -10.74
C LEU A 111 -10.17 1.42 -12.14
N GLU A 112 -10.72 2.04 -13.17
CA GLU A 112 -10.58 1.57 -14.55
C GLU A 112 -9.13 1.57 -15.04
N LYS A 113 -8.36 2.61 -14.68
CA LYS A 113 -6.92 2.66 -14.98
C LYS A 113 -6.18 1.51 -14.29
N GLY A 114 -6.41 1.31 -12.99
CA GLY A 114 -5.77 0.21 -12.24
C GLY A 114 -6.13 -1.18 -12.77
N MET A 115 -7.41 -1.41 -13.12
CA MET A 115 -7.85 -2.67 -13.73
C MET A 115 -7.24 -2.93 -15.10
N THR A 116 -7.00 -1.88 -15.89
CA THR A 116 -6.39 -2.01 -17.22
C THR A 116 -4.93 -2.43 -17.09
N MET A 117 -4.17 -1.81 -16.19
CA MET A 117 -2.79 -2.21 -15.90
C MET A 117 -2.67 -3.66 -15.42
N SER A 118 -3.57 -4.08 -14.52
CA SER A 118 -3.60 -5.47 -14.04
C SER A 118 -3.96 -6.48 -15.14
N ARG A 119 -4.86 -6.12 -16.06
CA ARG A 119 -5.26 -6.98 -17.19
C ARG A 119 -4.22 -7.09 -18.30
N GLU A 120 -3.43 -6.06 -18.53
CA GLU A 120 -2.35 -6.09 -19.52
C GLU A 120 -1.24 -7.06 -19.10
N HIS A 121 -0.94 -7.17 -17.79
CA HIS A 121 -0.02 -8.18 -17.26
C HIS A 121 -0.60 -9.60 -17.19
N GLY A 122 -1.91 -9.75 -16.96
CA GLY A 122 -2.57 -11.08 -16.94
C GLY A 122 -2.70 -11.76 -18.32
N LYS A 123 -2.19 -11.12 -19.38
CA LYS A 123 -2.22 -11.60 -20.77
C LYS A 123 -0.83 -11.85 -21.34
N GLU A 124 0.10 -12.35 -20.54
CA GLU A 124 1.31 -12.98 -21.08
C GLU A 124 1.16 -14.52 -21.05
N PRO A 125 1.24 -15.20 -22.21
CA PRO A 125 1.20 -16.67 -22.30
C PRO A 125 2.50 -17.35 -21.83
#